data_AF-A0A317U6E2-F1
#
_entry.id   AF-A0A317U6E2-F1
#
_cell.length_a   1.000
_cell.length_b   1.000
_cell.length_c   1.000
_cell.angle_alpha   90.00
_cell.angle_beta   90.00
_cell.angle_gamma   90.00
#
_symmetry.space_group_name_H-M   'P 1'
#
loop_
_entity.id
_entity.type
_entity.pdbx_description
1 polymer ?
#
loop_
_entity_poly.entity_id
_entity_poly.type
_entity_poly.pdbx_seq_one_letter_code
_entity_poly.pdbx_strand_id
1 'polypeptide(L)' 'MSTSSCISKIIRTTVIVGSLFFAVGYTSIASAAQGCGHGYHRNMYGMCVLNSPGPNARPAPYHPGCWRNVWGQLRCY' A
#
# COMPACT_ATOMS: atom_id res chain seq x y z
N MET A 1 30.90 10.18 -35.43
CA MET A 1 30.11 10.25 -34.18
C MET A 1 29.64 8.85 -33.82
N SER A 2 30.16 8.26 -32.74
CA SER A 2 29.79 6.91 -32.28
C SER A 2 28.33 6.88 -31.80
N THR A 3 27.44 6.36 -32.64
CA THR A 3 26.01 6.16 -32.34
C THR A 3 25.75 5.22 -31.16
N SER A 4 26.69 4.30 -30.89
CA SER A 4 26.64 3.32 -29.80
C SER A 4 26.53 3.97 -28.39
N SER A 5 27.15 5.13 -28.17
CA SER A 5 27.15 5.82 -26.86
C SER A 5 25.83 6.53 -26.54
N CYS A 6 25.02 6.85 -27.54
CA CYS A 6 23.72 7.51 -27.33
C CYS A 6 22.63 6.48 -26.97
N ILE A 7 22.61 5.34 -27.65
CA ILE A 7 21.63 4.27 -27.41
C ILE A 7 21.79 3.70 -25.99
N SER A 8 23.03 3.46 -25.56
CA SER A 8 23.34 2.97 -24.21
C SER A 8 22.96 3.97 -23.11
N LYS A 9 23.09 5.29 -23.36
CA LYS A 9 22.60 6.33 -22.43
C LYS A 9 21.07 6.32 -22.30
N ILE A 10 20.37 6.16 -23.42
CA ILE A 10 18.89 6.12 -23.42
C ILE A 10 18.43 4.90 -22.63
N ILE A 11 18.93 3.70 -22.96
CA ILE A 11 18.55 2.45 -22.29
C ILE A 11 18.79 2.54 -20.78
N ARG A 12 19.98 3.02 -20.36
CA ARG A 12 20.31 3.16 -18.94
C ARG A 12 19.36 4.12 -18.23
N THR A 13 19.03 5.24 -18.86
CA THR A 13 18.09 6.22 -18.29
C THR A 13 16.69 5.63 -18.18
N THR A 14 16.22 4.91 -19.20
CA THR A 14 14.91 4.25 -19.19
C THR A 14 14.81 3.18 -18.10
N VAL A 15 15.86 2.39 -17.89
CA VAL A 15 15.88 1.37 -16.82
C VAL A 15 15.84 2.01 -15.44
N ILE A 16 16.66 3.04 -15.19
CA ILE A 16 16.68 3.75 -13.89
C ILE A 16 15.34 4.43 -13.62
N VAL A 17 14.81 5.18 -14.59
CA VAL A 17 13.55 5.90 -14.42
C VAL A 17 12.38 4.92 -14.30
N GLY A 18 12.34 3.89 -15.16
CA GLY A 18 11.30 2.86 -15.13
C GLY A 18 11.28 2.07 -13.83
N SER A 19 12.43 1.68 -13.30
CA SER A 19 12.52 1.01 -12.00
C SER A 19 12.06 1.90 -10.83
N LEU A 20 12.34 3.20 -10.90
CA LEU A 20 11.87 4.15 -9.88
C LEU A 20 10.34 4.26 -9.87
N PHE A 21 9.72 4.40 -11.04
CA PHE A 21 8.25 4.43 -11.15
C PHE A 21 7.62 3.10 -10.74
N PHE A 22 8.23 1.98 -11.08
CA PHE A 22 7.77 0.66 -10.65
C PHE A 22 7.80 0.51 -9.13
N ALA A 23 8.89 0.92 -8.47
CA ALA A 23 9.03 0.86 -7.02
C ALA A 23 7.99 1.75 -6.30
N VAL A 24 7.76 2.97 -6.80
CA VAL A 24 6.74 3.87 -6.22
C VAL A 24 5.32 3.33 -6.43
N GLY A 25 5.02 2.81 -7.62
CA GLY A 25 3.69 2.25 -7.91
C GLY A 25 3.39 0.98 -7.10
N TYR A 26 4.36 0.09 -6.95
CA TYR A 26 4.16 -1.18 -6.25
C TYR A 26 3.95 -1.03 -4.73
N THR A 27 4.68 -0.11 -4.09
CA THR A 27 4.57 0.11 -2.62
C THR A 27 3.21 0.67 -2.21
N SER A 28 2.56 1.44 -3.07
CA SER A 28 1.27 2.11 -2.82
C SER A 28 0.11 1.12 -2.62
N ILE A 29 0.17 -0.04 -3.27
CA ILE A 29 -0.91 -1.03 -3.29
C ILE A 29 -0.77 -2.03 -2.13
N ALA A 30 0.46 -2.36 -1.75
CA ALA A 30 0.75 -3.37 -0.73
C ALA A 30 0.28 -2.97 0.68
N SER A 31 0.25 -1.67 0.98
CA SER A 31 -0.15 -1.15 2.30
C SER A 31 -1.63 -0.76 2.39
N ALA A 32 -2.38 -0.89 1.29
CA ALA A 32 -3.74 -0.41 1.23
C ALA A 32 -4.75 -1.53 1.57
N ALA A 33 -5.22 -1.60 2.81
CA ALA A 33 -6.27 -2.54 3.19
C ALA A 33 -7.50 -2.31 2.30
N GLN A 34 -7.84 -3.29 1.47
CA GLN A 34 -8.97 -3.24 0.52
C GLN A 34 -8.86 -2.11 -0.54
N GLY A 35 -7.64 -1.67 -0.85
CA GLY A 35 -7.39 -0.56 -1.80
C GLY A 35 -7.57 0.84 -1.19
N CYS A 36 -7.77 0.94 0.12
CA CYS A 36 -7.74 2.20 0.86
C CYS A 36 -6.37 2.39 1.51
N GLY A 37 -5.78 3.58 1.45
CA GLY A 37 -4.44 3.85 1.97
C GLY A 37 -4.24 3.46 3.45
N HIS A 38 -2.97 3.48 3.91
CA HIS A 38 -2.61 3.12 5.29
C HIS A 38 -3.46 3.88 6.33
N GLY A 39 -3.95 3.20 7.36
CA GLY A 39 -4.92 3.74 8.34
C GLY A 39 -6.39 3.73 7.90
N TYR A 40 -6.72 3.31 6.69
CA TYR A 40 -8.09 3.28 6.16
C TYR A 40 -8.52 1.87 5.73
N HIS A 41 -9.83 1.63 5.72
CA HIS A 41 -10.41 0.41 5.19
C HIS A 41 -11.65 0.73 4.36
N ARG A 42 -12.01 -0.18 3.45
CA ARG A 42 -13.21 -0.02 2.61
C ARG A 42 -14.44 -0.51 3.36
N ASN A 43 -15.42 0.37 3.56
CA ASN A 43 -16.70 0.00 4.17
C ASN A 43 -17.60 -0.75 3.18
N MET A 44 -18.77 -1.22 3.65
CA MET A 44 -19.75 -1.94 2.83
C MET A 44 -20.28 -1.11 1.65
N TYR A 45 -20.24 0.22 1.75
CA TYR A 45 -20.64 1.16 0.70
C TYR A 45 -19.52 1.47 -0.30
N GLY A 46 -18.35 0.82 -0.19
CA GLY A 46 -17.21 1.05 -1.07
C GLY A 46 -16.37 2.28 -0.71
N MET A 47 -16.68 2.99 0.36
CA MET A 47 -15.97 4.21 0.78
C MET A 47 -14.77 3.87 1.66
N CYS A 48 -13.68 4.62 1.50
CA CYS A 48 -12.53 4.55 2.40
C CYS A 48 -12.83 5.34 3.68
N VAL A 49 -12.87 4.63 4.80
CA VAL A 49 -13.13 5.21 6.13
C VAL A 49 -11.98 4.86 7.07
N LEU A 50 -11.76 5.71 8.07
CA LEU A 50 -10.70 5.52 9.06
C LEU A 50 -10.84 4.14 9.71
N ASN A 51 -9.73 3.40 9.80
CA ASN A 51 -9.69 2.10 10.46
C ASN A 51 -9.60 2.26 11.98
N SER A 52 -10.67 2.78 12.56
CA SER A 52 -10.81 2.96 14.01
C SER A 52 -11.63 1.81 14.61
N PRO A 53 -11.24 1.31 15.81
CA PRO A 53 -12.03 0.32 16.53
C PRO A 53 -13.44 0.84 16.82
N GLY A 54 -14.44 0.15 16.26
CA GLY A 54 -15.85 0.42 16.55
C GLY A 54 -16.30 -0.14 17.91
N PRO A 55 -17.58 0.05 18.27
CA PRO A 55 -18.16 -0.58 19.46
C PRO A 55 -17.97 -2.10 19.42
N ASN A 56 -17.56 -2.70 20.54
CA ASN A 56 -17.24 -4.12 20.69
C ASN A 56 -15.97 -4.61 19.94
N ALA A 57 -15.16 -3.70 19.40
CA ALA A 57 -13.81 -4.04 18.98
C ALA A 57 -12.96 -4.47 20.19
N ARG A 58 -12.09 -5.45 19.98
CA ARG A 58 -11.17 -5.95 21.01
C ARG A 58 -9.73 -5.70 20.58
N PRO A 59 -8.84 -5.25 21.48
CA PRO A 59 -7.41 -5.15 21.15
C PRO A 59 -6.86 -6.52 20.76
N ALA A 60 -5.91 -6.57 19.82
CA ALA A 60 -5.23 -7.79 19.44
C ALA A 60 -3.89 -7.89 20.22
N PRO A 61 -3.80 -8.69 21.30
CA PRO A 61 -2.69 -8.59 22.26
C PRO A 61 -1.31 -8.90 21.67
N TYR A 62 -1.26 -9.74 20.65
CA TYR A 62 -0.03 -10.17 19.98
C TYR A 62 0.29 -9.36 18.72
N HIS A 63 -0.49 -8.32 18.42
CA HIS A 63 -0.32 -7.49 17.23
C HIS A 63 -0.42 -6.00 17.63
N PRO A 64 0.72 -5.36 17.93
CA PRO A 64 0.75 -3.93 18.24
C PRO A 64 0.10 -3.13 17.12
N GLY A 65 -0.79 -2.23 17.48
CA GLY A 65 -1.50 -1.40 16.52
C GLY A 65 -2.68 -2.07 15.81
N CYS A 66 -3.12 -3.23 16.30
CA CYS A 66 -4.23 -3.98 15.71
C CYS A 66 -5.36 -4.27 16.72
N TRP A 67 -6.54 -4.49 16.17
CA TRP A 67 -7.77 -4.83 16.88
C TRP A 67 -8.57 -5.87 16.09
N ARG A 68 -9.49 -6.55 16.75
CA ARG A 68 -10.43 -7.48 16.14
C ARG A 68 -11.83 -6.90 16.19
N ASN A 69 -12.52 -6.93 15.06
CA ASN A 69 -13.92 -6.51 15.00
C ASN A 69 -14.87 -7.59 15.56
N VAL A 70 -16.16 -7.29 15.59
CA VAL A 70 -17.21 -8.22 16.06
C VAL A 70 -17.29 -9.52 15.26
N TRP A 71 -16.79 -9.52 14.02
CA TRP A 71 -16.71 -10.71 13.16
C TRP A 71 -15.38 -11.45 13.31
N GLY A 72 -14.54 -11.07 14.27
CA GLY A 72 -13.24 -11.70 14.55
C GLY A 72 -12.14 -11.34 13.55
N GLN A 73 -12.39 -10.45 12.58
CA GLN A 73 -11.40 -10.05 11.59
C GLN A 73 -10.36 -9.13 12.23
N LEU A 74 -9.07 -9.44 12.02
CA LEU A 74 -7.97 -8.59 12.44
C LEU A 74 -7.90 -7.35 11.54
N ARG A 75 -7.84 -6.16 12.15
CA ARG A 75 -7.62 -4.88 11.46
C ARG A 75 -6.50 -4.12 12.16
N CYS A 76 -5.68 -3.42 11.39
CA CYS A 76 -4.53 -2.67 11.89
C CYS A 76 -4.54 -1.26 11.30
N TYR A 77 -4.15 -0.27 12.09
CA TYR A 77 -4.00 1.11 11.60
C TYR A 77 -2.68 1.27 10.85
#